data_AF-A0A8G2C1J9-F1
#
_entry.id   AF-A0A8G2C1J9-F1
#
_cell.length_a   1.000
_cell.length_b   1.000
_cell.length_c   1.000
_cell.angle_alpha   90.00
_cell.angle_beta   90.00
_cell.angle_gamma   90.00
#
_symmetry.space_group_name_H-M   'P 1'
#
loop_
_entity.id
_entity.type
_entity.pdbx_description
1 polymer ?
#
loop_
_entity_poly.entity_id
_entity_poly.type
_entity_poly.pdbx_seq_one_letter_code
_entity_poly.pdbx_strand_id
1 'polypeptide(L)'
;MKTLSITQLPVQPEFDFPTFLFLSQIDELGPRDMIAVLDVWEKWLPMLKVYKLGDRKEHVVVFLESAVEDQVDEIWKQSPSEGFKHEAIAQTMIMGTLKALMPELGEKQCAPVPEPTKPLCRTLEKIGLNLQDSGALDRKYATITPYPHRYGCERCHLKDSCIKNMNLDLGGIMKPQPKAE
;
A
#
# COMPACT_ATOMS: atom_id res chain seq x y z
N MET A 1 -13.14 -24.18 12.64
CA MET A 1 -11.78 -23.88 12.13
C MET A 1 -11.23 -22.65 12.85
N LYS A 2 -9.92 -22.59 13.15
CA LYS A 2 -9.31 -21.46 13.89
C LYS A 2 -9.17 -20.22 12.98
N THR A 3 -9.68 -19.08 13.42
CA THR A 3 -9.45 -17.74 12.86
C THR A 3 -8.96 -16.78 13.95
N LEU A 4 -8.48 -15.61 13.57
CA LEU A 4 -8.11 -14.53 14.48
C LEU A 4 -9.34 -13.66 14.80
N SER A 5 -9.25 -12.85 15.86
CA SER A 5 -10.18 -11.74 16.12
C SER A 5 -10.03 -10.68 15.02
N ILE A 6 -11.10 -9.95 14.72
CA ILE A 6 -11.11 -8.86 13.75
C ILE A 6 -11.67 -7.64 14.46
N THR A 7 -10.94 -6.53 14.39
CA THR A 7 -11.37 -5.25 14.96
C THR A 7 -11.15 -4.15 13.93
N GLN A 8 -12.21 -3.44 13.55
CA GLN A 8 -12.08 -2.28 12.68
C GLN A 8 -11.41 -1.13 13.45
N LEU A 9 -10.43 -0.50 12.83
CA LEU A 9 -9.77 0.67 13.41
C LEU A 9 -10.33 1.94 12.76
N PRO A 10 -10.77 2.94 13.56
CA PRO A 10 -11.32 4.19 13.04
C PRO A 10 -10.18 5.15 12.64
N VAL A 11 -9.34 4.75 11.69
CA VAL A 11 -8.22 5.55 11.21
C VAL A 11 -8.66 6.33 9.98
N GLN A 12 -8.40 7.63 9.98
CA GLN A 12 -8.53 8.49 8.81
C GLN A 12 -7.17 9.12 8.54
N PRO A 13 -6.44 8.69 7.50
CA PRO A 13 -5.17 9.31 7.16
C PRO A 13 -5.40 10.76 6.72
N GLU A 14 -4.44 11.62 7.03
CA GLU A 14 -4.34 12.93 6.40
C GLU A 14 -3.71 12.80 5.01
N PHE A 15 -4.01 13.76 4.12
CA PHE A 15 -3.41 13.78 2.80
C PHE A 15 -1.93 14.20 2.88
N ASP A 16 -1.04 13.22 2.63
CA ASP A 16 0.41 13.42 2.62
C ASP A 16 0.87 13.86 1.23
N PHE A 17 0.83 15.18 1.00
CA PHE A 17 1.18 15.77 -0.30
C PHE A 17 2.60 15.42 -0.78
N PRO A 18 3.66 15.44 0.06
CA PRO A 18 4.99 14.99 -0.35
C PRO A 18 5.01 13.54 -0.84
N THR A 19 4.28 12.64 -0.17
CA THR A 19 4.18 11.23 -0.60
C THR A 19 3.46 11.10 -1.93
N PHE A 20 2.38 11.87 -2.12
CA PHE A 20 1.67 11.90 -3.40
C PHE A 20 2.56 12.39 -4.55
N LEU A 21 3.29 13.50 -4.39
CA LEU A 21 4.20 14.00 -5.42
C LEU A 21 5.27 12.97 -5.79
N PHE A 22 5.86 12.33 -4.78
CA PHE A 22 6.85 11.27 -4.99
C PHE A 22 6.28 10.09 -5.79
N LEU A 23 5.12 9.58 -5.42
CA LEU A 23 4.50 8.42 -6.09
C LEU A 23 3.98 8.76 -7.48
N SER A 24 3.45 9.96 -7.68
CA SER A 24 2.96 10.44 -8.97
C SER A 24 4.06 10.90 -9.91
N GLN A 25 5.31 10.96 -9.45
CA GLN A 25 6.46 11.48 -10.21
C GLN A 25 6.21 12.89 -10.79
N ILE A 26 5.49 13.72 -10.02
CA ILE A 26 5.20 15.11 -10.36
C ILE A 26 5.97 15.99 -9.37
N ASP A 27 6.69 16.98 -9.87
CA ASP A 27 7.47 17.90 -9.03
C ASP A 27 6.59 18.96 -8.36
N GLU A 28 5.58 19.45 -9.08
CA GLU A 28 4.65 20.48 -8.60
C GLU A 28 3.24 20.29 -9.16
N LEU A 29 2.26 20.73 -8.37
CA LEU A 29 0.84 20.59 -8.71
C LEU A 29 0.17 21.95 -8.70
N GLY A 30 -0.47 22.33 -9.81
CA GLY A 30 -1.25 23.57 -9.87
C GLY A 30 -2.49 23.52 -8.98
N PRO A 31 -3.06 24.67 -8.58
CA PRO A 31 -4.22 24.70 -7.67
C PRO A 31 -5.44 23.90 -8.17
N ARG A 32 -5.67 23.91 -9.49
CA ARG A 32 -6.78 23.16 -10.10
C ARG A 32 -6.59 21.65 -10.00
N ASP A 33 -5.38 21.18 -10.25
CA ASP A 33 -5.05 19.76 -10.16
C ASP A 33 -5.06 19.28 -8.71
N MET A 34 -4.65 20.13 -7.77
CA MET A 34 -4.75 19.84 -6.33
C MET A 34 -6.19 19.62 -5.90
N ILE A 35 -7.11 20.48 -6.34
CA ILE A 35 -8.55 20.29 -6.05
C ILE A 35 -9.03 18.96 -6.62
N ALA A 36 -8.70 18.63 -7.86
CA ALA A 36 -9.09 17.36 -8.47
C ALA A 36 -8.53 16.13 -7.70
N VAL A 37 -7.30 16.21 -7.21
CA VAL A 37 -6.69 15.16 -6.38
C VAL A 37 -7.42 15.02 -5.04
N LEU A 38 -7.75 16.13 -4.38
CA LEU A 38 -8.48 16.11 -3.12
C LEU A 38 -9.92 15.61 -3.28
N ASP A 39 -10.60 15.96 -4.37
CA ASP A 39 -11.94 15.47 -4.67
C ASP A 39 -11.96 13.93 -4.78
N VAL A 40 -10.95 13.36 -5.45
CA VAL A 40 -10.78 11.90 -5.55
C VAL A 40 -10.42 11.30 -4.18
N TRP A 41 -9.55 11.96 -3.42
CA TRP A 41 -9.19 11.53 -2.08
C TRP A 41 -10.42 11.42 -1.17
N GLU A 42 -11.23 12.47 -1.10
CA GLU A 42 -12.45 12.49 -0.30
C GLU A 42 -13.46 11.44 -0.76
N LYS A 43 -13.59 11.25 -2.07
CA LYS A 43 -14.45 10.22 -2.66
C LYS A 43 -14.06 8.80 -2.25
N TRP A 44 -12.76 8.51 -2.18
CA TRP A 44 -12.26 7.16 -1.89
C TRP A 44 -12.02 6.90 -0.40
N LEU A 45 -11.92 7.93 0.44
CA LEU A 45 -11.70 7.78 1.88
C LEU A 45 -12.71 6.83 2.57
N PRO A 46 -14.02 6.82 2.24
CA PRO A 46 -14.98 5.86 2.81
C PRO A 46 -14.76 4.40 2.35
N MET A 47 -14.05 4.20 1.23
CA MET A 47 -13.72 2.89 0.66
C MET A 47 -12.44 2.31 1.27
N LEU A 48 -11.70 3.10 2.07
CA LEU A 48 -10.52 2.66 2.81
C LEU A 48 -10.95 1.85 4.05
N LYS A 49 -10.47 0.62 4.15
CA LYS A 49 -10.73 -0.29 5.26
C LYS A 49 -9.45 -0.59 6.02
N VAL A 50 -9.57 -0.56 7.35
CA VAL A 50 -8.47 -0.81 8.28
C VAL A 50 -8.93 -1.77 9.36
N TYR A 51 -8.29 -2.93 9.44
CA TYR A 51 -8.60 -3.94 10.45
C TYR A 51 -7.35 -4.40 11.19
N LYS A 52 -7.46 -4.49 12.51
CA LYS A 52 -6.54 -5.25 13.35
C LYS A 52 -6.99 -6.71 13.42
N LEU A 53 -6.04 -7.63 13.25
CA LEU A 53 -6.26 -9.08 13.25
C LEU A 53 -5.49 -9.74 14.39
N GLY A 54 -6.19 -10.38 15.34
CA GLY A 54 -5.61 -11.11 16.47
C GLY A 54 -5.33 -10.25 17.72
N ASP A 55 -5.08 -10.93 18.86
CA ASP A 55 -4.91 -10.28 20.18
C ASP A 55 -3.50 -10.41 20.79
N ARG A 56 -2.62 -11.23 20.20
CA ARG A 56 -1.23 -11.46 20.69
C ARG A 56 -0.20 -11.19 19.60
N LYS A 57 -0.28 -11.97 18.53
CA LYS A 57 0.46 -11.75 17.27
C LYS A 57 -0.46 -11.00 16.34
N GLU A 58 -0.62 -9.72 16.63
CA GLU A 58 -1.56 -8.86 15.91
C GLU A 58 -0.95 -8.39 14.60
N HIS A 59 -1.82 -8.21 13.61
CA HIS A 59 -1.49 -7.64 12.31
C HIS A 59 -2.47 -6.48 12.05
N VAL A 60 -2.06 -5.53 11.23
CA VAL A 60 -2.99 -4.61 10.60
C VAL A 60 -3.05 -4.90 9.12
N VAL A 61 -4.25 -4.90 8.57
CA VAL A 61 -4.52 -4.93 7.14
C VAL A 61 -5.19 -3.62 6.76
N VAL A 62 -4.66 -2.97 5.73
CA VAL A 62 -5.17 -1.73 5.16
C VAL A 62 -5.43 -2.00 3.69
N PHE A 63 -6.63 -1.68 3.21
CA PHE A 63 -6.96 -1.83 1.80
C PHE A 63 -8.04 -0.88 1.33
N LEU A 64 -8.06 -0.59 0.03
CA LEU A 64 -9.20 0.03 -0.63
C LEU A 64 -10.10 -1.06 -1.23
N GLU A 65 -11.42 -0.85 -1.17
CA GLU A 65 -12.39 -1.75 -1.80
C GLU A 65 -12.17 -1.87 -3.33
N SER A 66 -12.65 -2.97 -3.92
CA SER A 66 -12.51 -3.29 -5.34
C SER A 66 -12.96 -2.16 -6.27
N ALA A 67 -13.96 -1.40 -5.85
CA ALA A 67 -14.51 -0.28 -6.61
C ALA A 67 -13.45 0.78 -6.94
N VAL A 68 -12.39 0.92 -6.15
CA VAL A 68 -11.28 1.84 -6.46
C VAL A 68 -10.41 1.29 -7.58
N GLU A 69 -10.15 -0.01 -7.59
CA GLU A 69 -9.42 -0.70 -8.67
C GLU A 69 -10.17 -0.56 -9.99
N ASP A 70 -11.48 -0.84 -9.99
CA ASP A 70 -12.35 -0.71 -11.16
C ASP A 70 -12.35 0.72 -11.72
N GLN A 71 -12.38 1.73 -10.83
CA GLN A 71 -12.32 3.13 -11.22
C GLN A 71 -10.97 3.50 -11.84
N VAL A 72 -9.85 3.08 -11.24
CA VAL A 72 -8.52 3.38 -11.76
C VAL A 72 -8.31 2.70 -13.10
N ASP A 73 -8.72 1.43 -13.26
CA ASP A 73 -8.60 0.70 -14.52
C ASP A 73 -9.41 1.34 -15.65
N GLU A 74 -10.59 1.88 -15.34
CA GLU A 74 -11.37 2.63 -16.34
C GLU A 74 -10.68 3.94 -16.75
N ILE A 75 -10.08 4.65 -15.80
CA ILE A 75 -9.30 5.86 -16.09
C ILE A 75 -8.08 5.52 -16.95
N TRP A 76 -7.38 4.41 -16.67
CA TRP A 76 -6.24 3.95 -17.47
C TRP A 76 -6.60 3.70 -18.95
N LYS A 77 -7.79 3.16 -19.24
CA LYS A 77 -8.26 2.95 -20.61
C LYS A 77 -8.45 4.26 -21.37
N GLN A 78 -8.76 5.34 -20.66
CA GLN A 78 -9.06 6.65 -21.24
C GLN A 78 -7.82 7.55 -21.31
N SER A 79 -7.01 7.55 -20.24
CA SER A 79 -5.82 8.38 -20.09
C SER A 79 -4.80 7.70 -19.17
N PRO A 80 -3.68 7.18 -19.71
CA PRO A 80 -2.61 6.60 -18.91
C PRO A 80 -2.01 7.56 -17.88
N SER A 81 -1.88 8.86 -18.19
CA SER A 81 -1.33 9.85 -17.26
C SER A 81 -2.26 10.09 -16.07
N GLU A 82 -3.57 10.14 -16.31
CA GLU A 82 -4.54 10.24 -15.21
C GLU A 82 -4.62 8.93 -14.43
N GLY A 83 -4.54 7.77 -15.09
CA GLY A 83 -4.50 6.47 -14.42
C GLY A 83 -3.33 6.38 -13.44
N PHE A 84 -2.14 6.83 -13.85
CA PHE A 84 -0.95 6.89 -13.01
C PHE A 84 -1.14 7.82 -11.80
N LYS A 85 -1.73 9.00 -12.00
CA LYS A 85 -2.04 9.94 -10.91
C LYS A 85 -3.04 9.36 -9.90
N HIS A 86 -4.09 8.72 -10.39
CA HIS A 86 -5.12 8.08 -9.55
C HIS A 86 -4.56 6.89 -8.76
N GLU A 87 -3.66 6.12 -9.36
CA GLU A 87 -2.91 5.08 -8.68
C GLU A 87 -2.04 5.64 -7.54
N ALA A 88 -1.36 6.78 -7.77
CA ALA A 88 -0.61 7.45 -6.72
C ALA A 88 -1.48 7.94 -5.55
N ILE A 89 -2.73 8.38 -5.81
CA ILE A 89 -3.68 8.75 -4.75
C ILE A 89 -4.00 7.52 -3.88
N ALA A 90 -4.36 6.40 -4.50
CA ALA A 90 -4.68 5.16 -3.79
C ALA A 90 -3.50 4.66 -2.95
N GLN A 91 -2.28 4.67 -3.50
CA GLN A 91 -1.07 4.31 -2.77
C GLN A 91 -0.77 5.27 -1.61
N THR A 92 -1.00 6.58 -1.80
CA THR A 92 -0.84 7.59 -0.75
C THR A 92 -1.78 7.31 0.43
N MET A 93 -3.02 6.86 0.19
CA MET A 93 -3.94 6.47 1.27
C MET A 93 -3.40 5.31 2.11
N ILE A 94 -2.89 4.27 1.45
CA ILE A 94 -2.32 3.10 2.13
C ILE A 94 -1.11 3.53 2.98
N MET A 95 -0.20 4.31 2.40
CA MET A 95 1.00 4.78 3.09
C MET A 95 0.68 5.73 4.24
N GLY A 96 -0.21 6.70 4.03
CA GLY A 96 -0.66 7.64 5.08
C GLY A 96 -1.30 6.90 6.25
N THR A 97 -2.09 5.87 5.98
CA THR A 97 -2.71 5.04 7.03
C THR A 97 -1.66 4.29 7.84
N LEU A 98 -0.67 3.69 7.17
CA LEU A 98 0.41 3.00 7.85
C LEU A 98 1.25 3.96 8.70
N LYS A 99 1.54 5.17 8.21
CA LYS A 99 2.26 6.20 8.98
C LYS A 99 1.46 6.67 10.20
N ALA A 100 0.15 6.84 10.06
CA ALA A 100 -0.72 7.23 11.17
C ALA A 100 -0.77 6.15 12.27
N LEU A 101 -0.77 4.87 11.89
CA LEU A 101 -0.79 3.74 12.82
C LEU A 101 0.57 3.40 13.43
N MET A 102 1.63 3.52 12.63
CA MET A 102 3.00 3.14 12.98
C MET A 102 3.97 4.18 12.42
N PRO A 103 4.11 5.34 13.08
CA PRO A 103 4.99 6.43 12.62
C PRO A 103 6.44 5.99 12.38
N GLU A 104 6.89 5.00 13.16
CA GLU A 104 8.21 4.36 13.06
C GLU A 104 8.50 3.69 11.71
N LEU A 105 7.49 3.42 10.87
CA LEU A 105 7.68 2.95 9.50
C LEU A 105 8.33 4.02 8.61
N GLY A 106 8.15 5.31 8.92
CA GLY A 106 8.81 6.41 8.21
C GLY A 106 10.34 6.36 8.31
N GLU A 107 10.86 5.94 9.47
CA GLU A 107 12.30 5.81 9.72
C GLU A 107 12.86 4.45 9.28
N LYS A 108 12.09 3.36 9.51
CA LYS A 108 12.52 1.98 9.23
C LYS A 108 12.30 1.54 7.77
N GLN A 109 11.64 2.37 6.96
CA GLN A 109 11.49 2.27 5.50
C GLN A 109 10.80 1.00 4.95
N CYS A 110 10.23 0.10 5.77
CA CYS A 110 9.56 -1.09 5.26
C CYS A 110 8.53 -1.68 6.23
N ALA A 111 7.37 -2.09 5.71
CA ALA A 111 6.36 -2.87 6.41
C ALA A 111 6.54 -4.36 6.04
N PRO A 112 6.99 -5.22 6.97
CA PRO A 112 7.24 -6.62 6.65
C PRO A 112 5.93 -7.38 6.43
N VAL A 113 5.93 -8.26 5.43
CA VAL A 113 4.78 -9.15 5.15
C VAL A 113 4.82 -10.33 6.11
N PRO A 114 3.72 -10.64 6.83
CA PRO A 114 3.64 -11.81 7.69
C PRO A 114 3.57 -13.11 6.89
N GLU A 115 3.95 -14.22 7.53
CA GLU A 115 3.79 -15.56 6.95
C GLU A 115 2.30 -15.89 6.73
N PRO A 116 1.91 -16.46 5.56
CA PRO A 116 0.54 -16.81 5.21
C PRO A 116 0.04 -18.06 5.95
N THR A 117 -0.07 -17.96 7.27
CA THR A 117 -0.55 -19.08 8.09
C THR A 117 -2.03 -19.36 7.84
N LYS A 118 -2.46 -20.63 7.94
CA LYS A 118 -3.88 -21.02 7.76
C LYS A 118 -4.88 -20.17 8.56
N PRO A 119 -4.64 -19.83 9.85
CA PRO A 119 -5.55 -18.95 10.59
C PRO A 119 -5.62 -17.53 10.02
N LEU A 120 -4.49 -16.99 9.51
CA LEU A 120 -4.44 -15.66 8.93
C LEU A 120 -5.21 -15.61 7.60
N CYS A 121 -4.92 -16.52 6.67
CA CYS A 121 -5.60 -16.59 5.38
C CYS A 121 -7.13 -16.72 5.54
N ARG A 122 -7.59 -17.63 6.41
CA ARG A 122 -9.03 -17.78 6.74
C ARG A 122 -9.66 -16.54 7.39
N THR A 123 -8.86 -15.72 8.06
CA THR A 123 -9.36 -14.47 8.65
C THR A 123 -9.51 -13.39 7.58
N LEU A 124 -8.55 -13.32 6.66
CA LEU A 124 -8.60 -12.42 5.50
C LEU A 124 -9.77 -12.76 4.57
N GLU A 125 -10.03 -14.04 4.32
CA GLU A 125 -11.18 -14.50 3.51
C GLU A 125 -12.51 -13.94 4.04
N LYS A 126 -12.66 -13.84 5.38
CA LYS A 126 -13.88 -13.29 6.02
C LYS A 126 -14.10 -11.80 5.75
N ILE A 127 -13.05 -11.07 5.39
CA ILE A 127 -13.11 -9.64 5.04
C ILE A 127 -12.91 -9.41 3.52
N GLY A 128 -13.00 -10.47 2.72
CA GLY A 128 -12.96 -10.39 1.26
C GLY A 128 -11.56 -10.20 0.68
N LEU A 129 -10.52 -10.71 1.36
CA LEU A 129 -9.13 -10.69 0.91
C LEU A 129 -8.54 -12.10 0.91
N ASN A 130 -7.63 -12.35 -0.04
CA ASN A 130 -6.85 -13.58 -0.10
C ASN A 130 -5.36 -13.26 -0.06
N LEU A 131 -4.66 -13.79 0.95
CA LEU A 131 -3.20 -13.75 1.02
C LEU A 131 -2.62 -15.00 0.38
N GLN A 132 -1.89 -14.80 -0.70
CA GLN A 132 -1.24 -15.86 -1.46
C GLN A 132 0.05 -16.32 -0.78
N ASP A 133 0.53 -17.52 -1.13
CA ASP A 133 1.81 -18.06 -0.66
C ASP A 133 3.01 -17.17 -1.06
N SER A 134 2.84 -16.36 -2.12
CA SER A 134 3.81 -15.35 -2.54
C SER A 134 3.91 -14.15 -1.59
N GLY A 135 2.99 -14.02 -0.62
CA GLY A 135 2.86 -12.86 0.25
C GLY A 135 2.03 -11.72 -0.36
N ALA A 136 1.54 -11.87 -1.59
CA ALA A 136 0.67 -10.89 -2.23
C ALA A 136 -0.79 -11.03 -1.77
N LEU A 137 -1.46 -9.89 -1.60
CA LEU A 137 -2.92 -9.84 -1.48
C LEU A 137 -3.54 -9.79 -2.88
N ASP A 138 -4.75 -10.31 -3.02
CA ASP A 138 -5.57 -10.24 -4.25
C ASP A 138 -6.21 -8.87 -4.50
N ARG A 139 -5.75 -7.84 -3.79
CA ARG A 139 -6.11 -6.45 -3.98
C ARG A 139 -4.88 -5.60 -4.23
N LYS A 140 -4.95 -4.80 -5.29
CA LYS A 140 -3.87 -3.95 -5.78
C LYS A 140 -3.49 -2.91 -4.74
N TYR A 141 -4.49 -2.30 -4.11
CA TYR A 141 -4.30 -1.29 -3.07
C TYR A 141 -4.52 -1.88 -1.70
N ALA A 142 -3.65 -2.82 -1.32
CA ALA A 142 -3.72 -3.48 -0.02
C ALA A 142 -2.35 -3.78 0.56
N THR A 143 -2.27 -3.82 1.88
CA THR A 143 -1.07 -4.22 2.61
C THR A 143 -1.46 -4.89 3.92
N ILE A 144 -0.61 -5.80 4.38
CA ILE A 144 -0.72 -6.42 5.69
C ILE A 144 0.66 -6.48 6.35
N THR A 145 0.72 -6.10 7.62
CA THR A 145 1.96 -6.07 8.40
C THR A 145 1.67 -6.41 9.87
N PRO A 146 2.62 -7.01 10.60
CA PRO A 146 2.56 -7.07 12.06
C PRO A 146 2.29 -5.70 12.69
N TYR A 147 1.43 -5.67 13.70
CA TYR A 147 1.02 -4.47 14.44
C TYR A 147 1.06 -4.74 15.95
N PRO A 148 1.65 -3.89 16.80
CA PRO A 148 2.53 -2.78 16.44
C PRO A 148 3.75 -3.28 15.66
N HIS A 149 4.53 -2.37 15.07
CA HIS A 149 5.68 -2.75 14.27
C HIS A 149 6.69 -3.53 15.14
N ARG A 150 6.97 -4.78 14.76
CA ARG A 150 7.75 -5.68 15.62
C ARG A 150 9.03 -6.24 15.00
N TYR A 151 9.19 -6.19 13.67
CA TYR A 151 10.33 -6.82 12.98
C TYR A 151 10.68 -6.06 11.69
N GLY A 152 11.91 -6.25 11.20
CA GLY A 152 12.37 -5.72 9.90
C GLY A 152 12.39 -6.80 8.81
N CYS A 153 13.25 -6.61 7.82
CA CYS A 153 13.41 -7.52 6.69
C CYS A 153 13.76 -8.96 7.10
N GLU A 154 14.41 -9.16 8.25
CA GLU A 154 14.89 -10.47 8.73
C GLU A 154 13.76 -11.47 9.04
N ARG A 155 12.54 -10.98 9.28
CA ARG A 155 11.33 -11.82 9.49
C ARG A 155 10.24 -11.59 8.45
N CYS A 156 10.54 -10.87 7.38
CA CYS A 156 9.60 -10.66 6.29
C CYS A 156 9.44 -11.96 5.50
N HIS A 157 8.19 -12.36 5.20
CA HIS A 157 7.90 -13.50 4.33
C HIS A 157 8.53 -13.34 2.94
N LEU A 158 8.66 -12.09 2.47
CA LEU A 158 9.27 -11.76 1.20
C LEU A 158 10.81 -11.69 1.25
N LYS A 159 11.47 -11.99 2.36
CA LYS A 159 12.92 -11.71 2.52
C LYS A 159 13.80 -12.25 1.38
N ASP A 160 13.47 -13.42 0.84
CA ASP A 160 14.28 -14.10 -0.18
C ASP A 160 13.93 -13.63 -1.61
N SER A 161 12.78 -12.98 -1.80
CA SER A 161 12.29 -12.43 -3.07
C SER A 161 12.18 -10.91 -3.09
N CYS A 162 12.56 -10.23 -2.00
CA CYS A 162 12.41 -8.79 -1.84
C CYS A 162 13.50 -8.06 -2.64
N ILE A 163 13.10 -7.09 -3.45
CA ILE A 163 14.03 -6.30 -4.27
C ILE A 163 15.17 -5.64 -3.47
N LYS A 164 14.90 -5.24 -2.21
CA LYS A 164 15.91 -4.68 -1.30
C LYS A 164 17.04 -5.67 -0.96
N ASN A 165 16.74 -6.97 -1.01
CA ASN A 165 17.67 -8.04 -0.70
C ASN A 165 18.22 -8.73 -1.96
N MET A 166 17.68 -8.42 -3.14
CA MET A 166 18.06 -9.09 -4.40
C MET A 166 19.44 -8.66 -4.95
N ASN A 167 20.23 -7.83 -4.23
CA ASN A 167 21.54 -7.32 -4.68
C ASN A 167 21.53 -6.91 -6.17
N LEU A 168 20.41 -6.34 -6.64
CA LEU A 168 20.29 -5.92 -8.02
C LEU A 168 21.24 -4.74 -8.23
N ASP A 169 22.19 -4.88 -9.16
CA ASP A 169 23.01 -3.75 -9.62
C ASP A 169 22.13 -2.81 -10.46
N LEU A 170 21.33 -2.01 -9.77
CA LEU A 170 20.49 -0.98 -10.37
C LEU A 170 21.33 0.15 -10.98
N GLY A 171 22.62 0.23 -10.65
CA GLY A 171 23.56 1.20 -11.21
C GLY A 171 23.88 0.96 -12.69
N GLY A 172 23.70 -0.27 -13.19
CA GLY A 172 23.86 -0.60 -14.61
C GLY A 172 22.69 -0.15 -15.50
N ILE A 173 21.48 -0.04 -14.93
CA ILE A 173 20.23 0.22 -15.66
C ILE A 173 19.91 1.72 -15.73
N MET A 174 20.36 2.51 -14.74
CA MET A 174 20.09 3.96 -14.66
C MET A 174 21.18 4.85 -15.27
N LYS A 175 22.14 4.30 -16.04
CA LYS A 175 23.12 5.15 -16.73
C LYS A 175 22.40 5.98 -17.80
N PRO A 176 22.43 7.32 -17.73
CA PRO A 176 21.87 8.15 -18.78
C PRO A 176 22.58 7.80 -20.09
N GLN A 177 21.81 7.47 -21.12
CA GLN A 177 22.38 7.30 -22.45
C GLN A 177 23.07 8.61 -22.86
N PRO A 178 24.29 8.55 -23.41
CA PRO A 178 24.95 9.75 -23.90
C PRO A 178 24.06 10.39 -24.97
N LYS A 179 23.83 11.70 -24.83
CA LYS A 179 23.16 12.50 -25.86
C LYS A 179 23.94 12.33 -27.16
N ALA A 180 23.27 11.88 -28.22
CA ALA A 180 23.84 11.94 -29.56
C ALA A 180 24.08 13.40 -29.93
N GLU A 181 25.30 13.70 -30.37
CA GLU A 181 25.71 15.00 -30.94
C GLU A 181 25.04 15.28 -32.28
#